data_AF-A0A2T8I1A8-F1
#
_entry.id   AF-A0A2T8I1A8-F1
#
_cell.length_a   1.000
_cell.length_b   1.000
_cell.length_c   1.000
_cell.angle_alpha   90.00
_cell.angle_beta   90.00
_cell.angle_gamma   90.00
#
_symmetry.space_group_name_H-M   'P 1'
#
loop_
_entity.id
_entity.type
_entity.pdbx_description
1 polymer ?
#
loop_
_entity_poly.entity_id
_entity_poly.type
_entity_poly.pdbx_seq_one_letter_code
_entity_poly.pdbx_strand_id
1 'polypeptide(L)'
;MTMSVARWTARTPRHQIDARSEETRTPRRHRLSSPQVRASDEMEQEEAAVPGVGEALRSFMEEFEDQGENSFILSLQLKEITTPDRPTALRFLGEKYNSLVERYKQQVAKCAGECAPRYHGLKKKYRDECANRRRLYNELIELRGNIRVFCRCRPLSSDGVASGCPSVVEIDPAQETELQFVSSEKERKAFKFDHVFGPHRMTKAVFSETLAAVRSVMDGFNVCIFPYGQTGTGKTFTMEGVPENRGVNYRALK
;
A
#
# COMPACT_ATOMS: atom_id res chain seq x y z
N MET A 1 29.62 3.20 -8.35
CA MET A 1 29.03 2.31 -7.33
C MET A 1 27.88 1.57 -8.00
N THR A 2 27.66 0.30 -7.71
CA THR A 2 26.57 -0.47 -8.31
C THR A 2 25.58 -0.82 -7.20
N MET A 3 24.29 -0.61 -7.40
CA MET A 3 23.25 -1.01 -6.46
C MET A 3 22.43 -2.11 -7.11
N SER A 4 22.36 -3.27 -6.48
CA SER A 4 21.57 -4.39 -7.00
C SER A 4 20.32 -4.57 -6.18
N VAL A 5 19.21 -4.81 -6.87
CA VAL A 5 17.89 -5.09 -6.31
C VAL A 5 17.49 -6.48 -6.74
N ALA A 6 17.31 -7.38 -5.77
CA ALA A 6 16.86 -8.74 -6.01
C ALA A 6 15.51 -8.96 -5.33
N ARG A 7 14.57 -9.54 -6.06
CA ARG A 7 13.27 -10.00 -5.56
C ARG A 7 13.18 -11.51 -5.74
N TRP A 8 12.67 -12.20 -4.75
CA TRP A 8 12.31 -13.62 -4.88
C TRP A 8 11.07 -13.96 -4.08
N THR A 9 10.28 -14.88 -4.61
CA THR A 9 9.30 -15.62 -3.82
C THR A 9 10.04 -16.70 -3.05
N ALA A 10 9.99 -16.67 -1.71
CA ALA A 10 10.42 -17.85 -0.97
C ALA A 10 9.51 -19.01 -1.37
N ARG A 11 10.07 -20.07 -1.96
CA ARG A 11 9.42 -21.37 -1.83
C ARG A 11 9.47 -21.67 -0.35
N THR A 12 8.33 -21.66 0.32
CA THR A 12 8.24 -22.21 1.67
C THR A 12 8.53 -23.71 1.60
N PRO A 13 9.52 -24.20 2.35
CA PRO A 13 9.31 -25.38 3.13
C PRO A 13 9.29 -24.92 4.59
N ARG A 14 8.08 -24.77 5.15
CA ARG A 14 7.94 -24.95 6.60
C ARG A 14 8.05 -26.45 6.84
N HIS A 15 9.26 -26.95 7.06
CA HIS A 15 9.49 -28.14 7.86
C HIS A 15 10.89 -28.06 8.48
N GLN A 16 10.87 -27.83 9.79
CA GLN A 16 11.69 -28.52 10.79
C GLN A 16 13.21 -28.46 10.63
N ILE A 17 13.84 -27.63 11.46
CA ILE A 17 15.23 -27.82 11.88
C ILE A 17 15.24 -29.11 12.71
N ASP A 18 15.56 -30.23 12.08
CA ASP A 18 16.08 -31.41 12.76
C ASP A 18 17.38 -31.82 12.07
N ALA A 19 18.43 -31.94 12.88
CA ALA A 19 19.76 -32.32 12.46
C ALA A 19 19.80 -33.82 12.11
N ARG A 20 20.33 -34.18 10.93
CA ARG A 20 21.35 -35.23 10.70
C ARG A 20 21.48 -35.64 9.21
N SER A 21 22.76 -35.75 8.81
CA SER A 21 23.40 -36.68 7.84
C SER A 21 22.81 -36.96 6.44
N GLU A 22 23.67 -36.70 5.44
CA GLU A 22 23.97 -37.48 4.22
C GLU A 22 22.93 -38.48 3.68
N GLU A 23 22.49 -38.31 2.41
CA GLU A 23 22.97 -39.11 1.26
C GLU A 23 22.18 -38.84 -0.05
N THR A 24 22.93 -38.82 -1.16
CA THR A 24 22.65 -39.22 -2.56
C THR A 24 21.40 -38.76 -3.36
N ARG A 25 21.76 -38.13 -4.50
CA ARG A 25 21.05 -37.90 -5.78
C ARG A 25 20.10 -39.02 -6.26
N THR A 26 18.90 -38.63 -6.76
CA THR A 26 18.38 -38.89 -8.13
C THR A 26 17.07 -38.09 -8.39
N PRO A 27 16.76 -37.65 -9.64
CA PRO A 27 15.56 -36.84 -9.91
C PRO A 27 14.38 -37.71 -10.40
N ARG A 28 13.21 -37.61 -9.76
CA ARG A 28 11.94 -38.13 -10.28
C ARG A 28 11.06 -36.99 -10.81
N ARG A 29 10.72 -37.09 -12.10
CA ARG A 29 9.67 -36.32 -12.78
C ARG A 29 8.32 -36.58 -12.11
N HIS A 30 7.63 -35.54 -11.63
CA HIS A 30 6.16 -35.57 -11.54
C HIS A 30 5.53 -34.18 -11.78
N ARG A 31 4.60 -34.20 -12.74
CA ARG A 31 3.46 -33.32 -13.07
C ARG A 31 3.38 -31.93 -12.41
N LEU A 32 3.33 -30.93 -13.29
CA LEU A 32 2.78 -29.61 -13.04
C LEU A 32 1.30 -29.71 -12.63
N SER A 33 1.00 -29.40 -11.37
CA SER A 33 -0.28 -28.83 -10.98
C SER A 33 -0.02 -27.42 -10.43
N SER A 34 -0.76 -26.46 -10.97
CA SER A 34 -0.74 -25.05 -10.63
C SER A 34 -1.10 -24.84 -9.14
N PRO A 35 -0.43 -23.93 -8.40
CA PRO A 35 -0.84 -23.60 -7.05
C PRO A 35 -2.10 -22.74 -7.09
N GLN A 36 -3.20 -23.31 -6.61
CA GLN A 36 -4.43 -22.59 -6.29
C GLN A 36 -4.13 -21.50 -5.25
N VAL A 37 -4.62 -20.31 -5.57
CA VAL A 37 -4.49 -19.05 -4.84
C VAL A 37 -4.97 -19.21 -3.39
N ARG A 38 -4.03 -19.32 -2.44
CA ARG A 38 -4.26 -19.18 -0.98
C ARG A 38 -4.25 -17.71 -0.55
N ALA A 39 -4.89 -16.84 -1.32
CA ALA A 39 -5.01 -15.41 -0.98
C ALA A 39 -6.41 -15.03 -0.49
N SER A 40 -7.32 -16.02 -0.38
CA SER A 40 -8.72 -15.79 -0.01
C SER A 40 -8.95 -15.70 1.50
N ASP A 41 -8.10 -16.33 2.31
CA ASP A 41 -8.39 -16.57 3.74
C ASP A 41 -7.75 -15.54 4.69
N GLU A 42 -6.81 -14.71 4.22
CA GLU A 42 -6.10 -13.74 5.09
C GLU A 42 -6.72 -12.33 5.06
N MET A 43 -7.69 -12.05 4.20
CA MET A 43 -8.33 -10.72 4.09
C MET A 43 -9.66 -10.59 4.86
N GLU A 44 -10.12 -11.66 5.53
CA GLU A 44 -11.29 -11.59 6.42
C GLU A 44 -10.97 -10.91 7.78
N GLN A 45 -9.70 -10.68 8.11
CA GLN A 45 -9.33 -10.08 9.40
C GLN A 45 -9.32 -8.54 9.44
N GLU A 46 -9.52 -7.85 8.32
CA GLU A 46 -9.65 -6.38 8.27
C GLU A 46 -11.13 -5.91 8.35
N GLU A 47 -11.99 -6.74 8.93
CA GLU A 47 -13.42 -6.45 9.16
C GLU A 47 -13.70 -5.75 10.51
N ALA A 48 -12.69 -5.56 11.36
CA ALA A 48 -12.86 -5.03 12.72
C ALA A 48 -12.40 -3.58 12.89
N ALA A 49 -12.90 -2.62 12.10
CA ALA A 49 -12.60 -1.19 12.36
C ALA A 49 -13.56 -0.16 11.73
N VAL A 50 -14.88 -0.33 11.85
CA VAL A 50 -15.77 0.80 12.23
C VAL A 50 -16.91 0.27 13.13
N PRO A 51 -16.60 -0.25 14.33
CA PRO A 51 -17.62 -0.51 15.34
C PRO A 51 -18.00 0.84 15.94
N GLY A 52 -19.20 1.32 15.68
CA GLY A 52 -19.60 2.60 16.25
C GLY A 52 -20.83 3.17 15.62
N VAL A 53 -20.80 3.53 14.33
CA VAL A 53 -21.90 4.33 13.77
C VAL A 53 -23.17 3.50 13.55
N GLY A 54 -23.04 2.26 13.06
CA GLY A 54 -24.21 1.40 12.82
C GLY A 54 -24.81 0.80 14.09
N GLU A 55 -23.98 0.51 15.10
CA GLU A 55 -24.43 0.05 16.41
C GLU A 55 -24.92 1.19 17.29
N ALA A 56 -24.29 2.37 17.25
CA ALA A 56 -24.78 3.56 17.94
C ALA A 56 -26.09 4.06 17.33
N LEU A 57 -26.29 3.96 16.01
CA LEU A 57 -27.58 4.31 15.42
C LEU A 57 -28.67 3.29 15.79
N ARG A 58 -28.33 2.00 15.89
CA ARG A 58 -29.25 0.97 16.37
C ARG A 58 -29.56 1.10 17.85
N SER A 59 -28.56 1.32 18.70
CA SER A 59 -28.74 1.53 20.14
C SER A 59 -29.48 2.85 20.42
N PHE A 60 -29.22 3.90 19.65
CA PHE A 60 -29.98 5.15 19.72
C PHE A 60 -31.43 4.92 19.28
N MET A 61 -31.68 4.16 18.21
CA MET A 61 -33.04 3.80 17.80
C MET A 61 -33.76 2.92 18.84
N GLU A 62 -33.06 1.99 19.50
CA GLU A 62 -33.60 1.15 20.58
C GLU A 62 -33.84 1.96 21.88
N GLU A 63 -32.96 2.90 22.23
CA GLU A 63 -33.16 3.84 23.35
C GLU A 63 -34.39 4.75 23.13
N PHE A 64 -34.72 5.09 21.88
CA PHE A 64 -35.94 5.83 21.56
C PHE A 64 -37.20 4.95 21.50
N GLU A 65 -37.06 3.64 21.26
CA GLU A 65 -38.18 2.70 21.34
C GLU A 65 -38.58 2.41 22.80
N ASP A 66 -37.63 2.38 23.74
CA ASP A 66 -37.90 2.09 25.16
C ASP A 66 -38.42 3.32 25.95
N GLN A 67 -38.20 4.54 25.45
CA GLN A 67 -38.75 5.78 26.05
C GLN A 67 -40.15 6.16 25.54
N GLY A 68 -40.71 5.37 24.60
CA GLY A 68 -42.01 5.63 23.97
C GLY A 68 -43.21 5.52 24.92
N GLU A 69 -43.05 4.90 26.09
CA GLU A 69 -44.18 4.68 27.01
C GLU A 69 -44.30 5.68 28.17
N ASN A 70 -43.29 6.53 28.48
CA ASN A 70 -43.39 7.41 29.66
C ASN A 70 -42.81 8.83 29.53
N SER A 71 -42.46 9.30 28.35
CA SER A 71 -42.07 10.69 28.14
C SER A 71 -43.03 11.39 27.18
N PHE A 72 -44.18 11.80 27.71
CA PHE A 72 -44.93 12.93 27.14
C PHE A 72 -43.98 14.14 27.15
N ILE A 73 -43.30 14.42 26.04
CA ILE A 73 -42.62 15.69 25.84
C ILE A 73 -43.71 16.75 25.68
N LEU A 74 -44.35 17.11 26.79
CA LEU A 74 -45.11 18.33 26.92
C LEU A 74 -44.06 19.44 26.99
N SER A 75 -43.67 19.93 25.82
CA SER A 75 -43.02 21.24 25.72
C SER A 75 -43.82 22.23 26.58
N LEU A 76 -43.11 23.07 27.35
CA LEU A 76 -43.72 24.03 28.29
C LEU A 76 -44.83 24.90 27.67
N GLN A 77 -44.83 25.05 26.35
CA GLN A 77 -45.83 25.79 25.57
C GLN A 77 -47.23 25.13 25.51
N LEU A 78 -47.37 23.85 25.86
CA LEU A 78 -48.67 23.15 25.89
C LEU A 78 -49.42 23.31 27.23
N LYS A 79 -48.79 23.89 28.26
CA LYS A 79 -49.44 24.11 29.56
C LYS A 79 -50.35 25.35 29.58
N GLU A 80 -50.16 26.31 28.66
CA GLU A 80 -50.85 27.60 28.66
C GLU A 80 -52.14 27.65 27.81
N ILE A 81 -52.46 26.59 27.06
CA ILE A 81 -53.69 26.55 26.25
C ILE A 81 -54.88 26.16 27.13
N THR A 82 -55.60 27.17 27.62
CA THR A 82 -56.91 27.03 28.30
C THR A 82 -58.02 27.13 27.26
N THR A 83 -58.31 26.01 26.58
CA THR A 83 -59.54 25.86 25.80
C THR A 83 -60.25 24.56 26.18
N PRO A 84 -61.59 24.44 25.98
CA PRO A 84 -62.39 23.30 26.42
C PRO A 84 -62.05 21.96 25.75
N ASP A 85 -61.07 21.94 24.84
CA ASP A 85 -60.81 20.85 23.89
C ASP A 85 -59.39 20.28 24.01
N ARG A 86 -58.71 20.53 25.14
CA ARG A 86 -57.33 20.10 25.42
C ARG A 86 -57.06 18.59 25.22
N PRO A 87 -57.95 17.66 25.61
CA PRO A 87 -57.75 16.23 25.37
C PRO A 87 -57.77 15.89 23.87
N THR A 88 -58.67 16.52 23.12
CA THR A 88 -58.82 16.33 21.67
C THR A 88 -57.62 16.90 20.92
N ALA A 89 -57.13 18.07 21.33
CA ALA A 89 -55.92 18.68 20.76
C ALA A 89 -54.66 17.85 21.03
N LEU A 90 -54.50 17.29 22.24
CA LEU A 90 -53.38 16.40 22.56
C LEU A 90 -53.46 15.08 21.79
N ARG A 91 -54.67 14.52 21.61
CA ARG A 91 -54.86 13.32 20.79
C ARG A 91 -54.50 13.58 19.33
N PHE A 92 -54.93 14.72 18.77
CA PHE A 92 -54.57 15.12 17.42
C PHE A 92 -53.06 15.35 17.24
N LEU A 93 -52.40 15.96 18.23
CA LEU A 93 -50.95 16.16 18.21
C LEU A 93 -50.19 14.82 18.30
N GLY A 94 -50.66 13.90 19.16
CA GLY A 94 -50.13 12.55 19.29
C GLY A 94 -50.30 11.73 18.00
N GLU A 95 -51.47 11.79 17.37
CA GLU A 95 -51.74 11.16 16.06
C GLU A 95 -50.80 11.72 14.98
N LYS A 96 -50.58 13.05 14.95
CA LYS A 96 -49.62 13.68 14.04
C LYS A 96 -48.17 13.28 14.32
N TYR A 97 -47.76 13.19 15.59
CA TYR A 97 -46.42 12.77 15.99
C TYR A 97 -46.16 11.32 15.58
N ASN A 98 -47.09 10.40 15.88
CA ASN A 98 -46.98 9.00 15.48
C ASN A 98 -46.91 8.84 13.96
N SER A 99 -47.74 9.59 13.22
CA SER A 99 -47.71 9.62 11.76
C SER A 99 -46.41 10.21 11.17
N LEU A 100 -45.72 11.05 11.93
CA LEU A 100 -44.41 11.60 11.55
C LEU A 100 -43.30 10.59 11.83
N VAL A 101 -43.31 9.96 13.00
CA VAL A 101 -42.36 8.90 13.38
C VAL A 101 -42.43 7.73 12.40
N GLU A 102 -43.62 7.27 12.04
CA GLU A 102 -43.79 6.20 11.04
C GLU A 102 -43.21 6.57 9.67
N ARG A 103 -43.38 7.82 9.25
CA ARG A 103 -42.77 8.32 8.00
C ARG A 103 -41.24 8.34 8.07
N TYR A 104 -40.66 8.78 9.20
CA TYR A 104 -39.22 8.73 9.41
C TYR A 104 -38.69 7.29 9.42
N LYS A 105 -39.37 6.36 10.13
CA LYS A 105 -39.01 4.93 10.17
C LYS A 105 -39.01 4.33 8.76
N GLN A 106 -40.06 4.57 7.97
CA GLN A 106 -40.14 4.12 6.57
C GLN A 106 -39.04 4.73 5.70
N GLN A 107 -38.73 6.01 5.88
CA GLN A 107 -37.68 6.69 5.11
C GLN A 107 -36.28 6.15 5.45
N VAL A 108 -35.99 5.91 6.74
CA VAL A 108 -34.73 5.29 7.18
C VAL A 108 -34.60 3.85 6.66
N ALA A 109 -35.67 3.05 6.76
CA ALA A 109 -35.67 1.67 6.26
C ALA A 109 -35.44 1.62 4.74
N LYS A 110 -36.08 2.52 3.98
CA LYS A 110 -35.87 2.66 2.54
C LYS A 110 -34.42 3.04 2.21
N CYS A 111 -33.89 4.07 2.87
CA CYS A 111 -32.51 4.51 2.67
C CYS A 111 -31.49 3.41 3.03
N ALA A 112 -31.73 2.67 4.11
CA ALA A 112 -30.89 1.54 4.52
C ALA A 112 -30.92 0.39 3.49
N GLY A 113 -32.12 0.05 3.00
CA GLY A 113 -32.33 -0.98 1.98
C GLY A 113 -31.66 -0.67 0.64
N GLU A 114 -31.58 0.60 0.25
CA GLU A 114 -30.87 1.03 -0.97
C GLU A 114 -29.35 1.18 -0.76
N CYS A 115 -28.92 1.64 0.42
CA CYS A 115 -27.51 1.91 0.70
C CYS A 115 -26.68 0.63 0.89
N ALA A 116 -27.22 -0.37 1.60
CA ALA A 116 -26.53 -1.63 1.87
C ALA A 116 -26.05 -2.39 0.60
N PRO A 117 -26.91 -2.67 -0.40
CA PRO A 117 -26.48 -3.37 -1.62
C PRO A 117 -25.53 -2.52 -2.46
N ARG A 118 -25.71 -1.19 -2.46
CA ARG A 118 -24.81 -0.27 -3.16
C ARG A 118 -23.41 -0.27 -2.54
N TYR A 119 -23.33 -0.23 -1.21
CA TYR A 119 -22.07 -0.33 -0.48
C TYR A 119 -21.41 -1.70 -0.69
N HIS A 120 -22.17 -2.79 -0.59
CA HIS A 120 -21.64 -4.13 -0.82
C HIS A 120 -21.12 -4.31 -2.26
N GLY A 121 -21.87 -3.81 -3.25
CA GLY A 121 -21.45 -3.81 -4.64
C GLY A 121 -20.17 -3.00 -4.88
N LEU A 122 -20.04 -1.84 -4.23
CA LEU A 122 -18.83 -1.02 -4.30
C LEU A 122 -17.64 -1.70 -3.60
N LYS A 123 -17.85 -2.24 -2.39
CA LYS A 123 -16.83 -3.00 -1.63
C LYS A 123 -16.33 -4.19 -2.44
N LYS A 124 -17.21 -4.93 -3.12
CA LYS A 124 -16.84 -6.04 -4.00
C LYS A 124 -15.99 -5.57 -5.18
N LYS A 125 -16.44 -4.56 -5.93
CA LYS A 125 -15.69 -4.00 -7.07
C LYS A 125 -14.31 -3.48 -6.64
N TYR A 126 -14.22 -2.86 -5.47
CA TYR A 126 -12.95 -2.40 -4.91
C TYR A 126 -11.99 -3.56 -4.60
N ARG A 127 -12.49 -4.65 -4.00
CA ARG A 127 -11.66 -5.86 -3.77
C ARG A 127 -11.17 -6.48 -5.08
N ASP A 128 -12.05 -6.58 -6.07
CA ASP A 128 -11.72 -7.15 -7.38
C ASP A 128 -10.66 -6.29 -8.10
N GLU A 129 -10.77 -4.95 -8.01
CA GLU A 129 -9.77 -4.00 -8.52
C GLU A 129 -8.43 -4.17 -7.81
N CYS A 130 -8.42 -4.20 -6.48
CA CYS A 130 -7.21 -4.37 -5.68
C CYS A 130 -6.48 -5.68 -6.04
N ALA A 131 -7.22 -6.78 -6.20
CA ALA A 131 -6.67 -8.08 -6.59
C ALA A 131 -6.07 -8.04 -8.00
N ASN A 132 -6.76 -7.42 -8.97
CA ASN A 132 -6.26 -7.26 -10.33
C ASN A 132 -5.02 -6.37 -10.38
N ARG A 133 -5.03 -5.25 -9.64
CA ARG A 133 -3.89 -4.35 -9.54
C ARG A 133 -2.66 -5.07 -9.00
N ARG A 134 -2.80 -5.87 -7.94
CA ARG A 134 -1.71 -6.69 -7.39
C ARG A 134 -1.19 -7.70 -8.41
N ARG A 135 -2.08 -8.39 -9.13
CA ARG A 135 -1.70 -9.35 -10.17
C ARG A 135 -0.90 -8.70 -11.30
N LEU A 136 -1.44 -7.64 -11.91
CA LEU A 136 -0.82 -6.93 -13.02
C LEU A 136 0.52 -6.33 -12.62
N TYR A 137 0.59 -5.80 -11.40
CA TYR A 137 1.81 -5.23 -10.85
C TYR A 137 2.92 -6.28 -10.68
N ASN A 138 2.57 -7.48 -10.21
CA ASN A 138 3.52 -8.59 -10.10
C ASN A 138 4.04 -9.03 -11.47
N GLU A 139 3.14 -9.22 -12.44
CA GLU A 139 3.49 -9.59 -13.80
C GLU A 139 4.43 -8.57 -14.45
N LEU A 140 4.16 -7.27 -14.26
CA LEU A 140 5.02 -6.19 -14.76
C LEU A 140 6.44 -6.27 -14.19
N ILE A 141 6.59 -6.54 -12.89
CA ILE A 141 7.91 -6.65 -12.27
C ILE A 141 8.64 -7.91 -12.75
N GLU A 142 7.94 -9.03 -12.89
CA GLU A 142 8.53 -10.27 -13.41
C GLU A 142 9.05 -10.08 -14.85
N LEU A 143 8.27 -9.39 -15.69
CA LEU A 143 8.67 -9.04 -17.05
C LEU A 143 9.88 -8.09 -17.11
N ARG A 144 10.00 -7.17 -16.14
CA ARG A 144 11.20 -6.31 -15.98
C ARG A 144 12.42 -7.06 -15.44
N GLY A 145 12.24 -8.26 -14.91
CA GLY A 145 13.29 -9.05 -14.28
C GLY A 145 13.26 -8.97 -12.76
N ASN A 146 13.37 -10.15 -12.13
CA ASN A 146 13.40 -10.30 -10.68
C ASN A 146 14.72 -9.83 -10.05
N ILE A 147 15.79 -9.76 -10.85
CA ILE A 147 17.08 -9.20 -10.45
C ILE A 147 17.34 -8.01 -11.36
N ARG A 148 17.55 -6.84 -10.74
CA ARG A 148 17.87 -5.59 -11.43
C ARG A 148 19.16 -5.02 -10.86
N VAL A 149 20.01 -4.51 -11.74
CA VAL A 149 21.31 -3.94 -11.42
C VAL A 149 21.31 -2.49 -11.89
N PHE A 150 21.41 -1.58 -10.92
CA PHE A 150 21.52 -0.15 -11.16
C PHE A 150 22.96 0.32 -10.95
N CYS A 151 23.46 1.17 -11.82
CA CYS A 151 24.73 1.85 -11.62
C CYS A 151 24.49 3.27 -11.11
N ARG A 152 25.24 3.70 -10.08
CA ARG A 152 25.23 5.08 -9.59
C ARG A 152 26.63 5.65 -9.62
N CYS A 153 26.79 6.73 -10.37
CA CYS A 153 28.00 7.54 -10.38
C CYS A 153 27.91 8.59 -9.28
N ARG A 154 28.97 8.71 -8.48
CA ARG A 154 29.09 9.77 -7.48
C ARG A 154 29.71 11.01 -8.15
N PRO A 155 29.29 12.24 -7.81
CA PRO A 155 30.05 13.43 -8.16
C PRO A 155 31.51 13.35 -7.72
N LEU A 156 32.39 13.98 -8.51
CA LEU A 156 33.76 14.23 -8.09
C LEU A 156 33.76 15.03 -6.78
N SER A 157 34.66 14.70 -5.86
CA SER A 157 34.87 15.50 -4.65
C SER A 157 35.47 16.85 -5.00
N SER A 158 35.30 17.85 -4.12
CA SER A 158 35.96 19.15 -4.23
C SER A 158 37.47 19.01 -4.48
N ASP A 159 38.10 18.07 -3.78
CA ASP A 159 39.55 17.85 -3.87
C ASP A 159 39.94 17.24 -5.22
N GLY A 160 39.09 16.37 -5.77
CA GLY A 160 39.29 15.78 -7.10
C GLY A 160 39.11 16.79 -8.23
N VAL A 161 38.17 17.73 -8.07
CA VAL A 161 37.99 18.85 -8.99
C VAL A 161 39.19 19.81 -8.90
N ALA A 162 39.63 20.16 -7.69
CA ALA A 162 40.79 21.03 -7.48
C ALA A 162 42.11 20.41 -7.99
N SER A 163 42.22 19.09 -7.96
CA SER A 163 43.38 18.34 -8.49
C SER A 163 43.33 18.13 -10.01
N GLY A 164 42.27 18.60 -10.70
CA GLY A 164 42.14 18.46 -12.15
C GLY A 164 41.89 17.03 -12.63
N CYS A 165 41.35 16.15 -11.79
CA CYS A 165 41.09 14.76 -12.17
C CYS A 165 40.01 14.68 -13.26
N PRO A 166 40.29 14.09 -14.45
CA PRO A 166 39.30 13.97 -15.50
C PRO A 166 38.19 12.96 -15.15
N SER A 167 36.98 13.20 -15.63
CA SER A 167 35.91 12.20 -15.55
C SER A 167 36.20 11.07 -16.53
N VAL A 168 36.41 9.86 -15.99
CA VAL A 168 36.64 8.62 -16.78
C VAL A 168 35.34 7.91 -17.17
N VAL A 169 34.19 8.56 -16.97
CA VAL A 169 32.87 7.98 -17.21
C VAL A 169 32.04 8.91 -18.08
N GLU A 170 31.51 8.36 -19.17
CA GLU A 170 30.53 8.98 -20.05
C GLU A 170 29.20 8.21 -19.93
N ILE A 171 28.10 8.95 -19.82
CA ILE A 171 26.75 8.40 -19.73
C ILE A 171 25.91 9.13 -20.77
N ASP A 172 25.27 8.39 -21.67
CA ASP A 172 24.32 8.97 -22.60
C ASP A 172 23.03 9.38 -21.85
N PRO A 173 22.71 10.68 -21.76
CA PRO A 173 21.50 11.14 -21.08
C PRO A 173 20.21 10.68 -21.76
N ALA A 174 20.26 10.24 -23.03
CA ALA A 174 19.10 9.75 -23.76
C ALA A 174 18.76 8.29 -23.45
N GLN A 175 19.76 7.46 -23.13
CA GLN A 175 19.56 6.02 -22.98
C GLN A 175 19.68 5.50 -21.55
N GLU A 176 20.29 6.23 -20.60
CA GLU A 176 20.41 5.94 -19.15
C GLU A 176 20.54 4.45 -18.73
N THR A 177 21.03 3.58 -19.61
CA THR A 177 21.13 2.11 -19.45
C THR A 177 22.53 1.61 -19.78
N GLU A 178 23.35 2.45 -20.38
CA GLU A 178 24.74 2.16 -20.72
C GLU A 178 25.68 3.19 -20.08
N LEU A 179 26.77 2.67 -19.52
CA LEU A 179 27.87 3.45 -18.97
C LEU A 179 29.12 3.15 -19.78
N GLN A 180 29.76 4.19 -20.31
CA GLN A 180 31.03 4.07 -21.01
C GLN A 180 32.17 4.47 -20.06
N PHE A 181 33.06 3.52 -19.79
CA PHE A 181 34.31 3.77 -19.10
C PHE A 181 35.39 4.13 -20.10
N VAL A 182 35.99 5.30 -19.95
CA VAL A 182 37.01 5.86 -20.83
C VAL A 182 38.32 5.97 -20.06
N SER A 183 39.19 4.98 -20.22
CA SER A 183 40.54 4.99 -19.63
C SER A 183 41.51 5.84 -20.46
N SER A 184 41.32 5.83 -21.78
CA SER A 184 42.07 6.59 -22.79
C SER A 184 41.22 6.66 -24.05
N GLU A 185 41.49 7.58 -24.99
CA GLU A 185 40.68 7.74 -26.22
C GLU A 185 40.51 6.45 -27.03
N LYS A 186 41.49 5.53 -26.94
CA LYS A 186 41.51 4.23 -27.63
C LYS A 186 40.94 3.07 -26.81
N GLU A 187 40.72 3.23 -25.51
CA GLU A 187 40.21 2.17 -24.63
C GLU A 187 38.91 2.61 -23.97
N ARG A 188 37.80 2.36 -24.68
CA ARG A 188 36.43 2.55 -24.20
C ARG A 188 35.81 1.18 -23.89
N LYS A 189 35.25 1.02 -22.69
CA LYS A 189 34.51 -0.19 -22.29
C LYS A 189 33.08 0.19 -21.92
N ALA A 190 32.11 -0.40 -22.63
CA ALA A 190 30.70 -0.18 -22.36
C ALA A 190 30.15 -1.24 -21.40
N PHE A 191 29.39 -0.79 -20.40
CA PHE A 191 28.72 -1.63 -19.41
C PHE A 191 27.24 -1.34 -19.44
N LYS A 192 26.41 -2.39 -19.57
CA LYS A 192 24.96 -2.28 -19.60
C LYS A 192 24.36 -2.61 -18.24
N PHE A 193 23.38 -1.81 -17.84
CA PHE A 193 22.67 -1.89 -16.57
C PHE A 193 21.17 -1.67 -16.82
N ASP A 194 20.33 -2.05 -15.86
CA ASP A 194 18.90 -1.74 -15.92
C ASP A 194 18.65 -0.23 -15.85
N HIS A 195 19.50 0.49 -15.13
CA HIS A 195 19.51 1.94 -15.09
C HIS A 195 20.88 2.47 -14.62
N VAL A 196 21.34 3.57 -15.21
CA VAL A 196 22.54 4.31 -14.85
C VAL A 196 22.16 5.69 -14.34
N PHE A 197 22.50 6.00 -13.10
CA PHE A 197 22.33 7.31 -12.48
C PHE A 197 23.63 8.10 -12.60
N GLY A 198 23.59 9.20 -13.35
CA GLY A 198 24.70 10.15 -13.46
C GLY A 198 25.03 10.86 -12.13
N PRO A 199 26.18 11.54 -12.05
CA PRO A 199 26.67 12.17 -10.82
C PRO A 199 25.68 13.19 -10.24
N HIS A 200 24.97 13.93 -11.08
CA HIS A 200 24.03 14.97 -10.64
C HIS A 200 22.66 14.42 -10.22
N ARG A 201 22.40 13.11 -10.35
CA ARG A 201 21.10 12.53 -9.99
C ARG A 201 20.94 12.42 -8.47
N MET A 202 19.84 12.99 -7.97
CA MET A 202 19.48 12.93 -6.55
C MET A 202 19.07 11.52 -6.11
N THR A 203 19.27 11.22 -4.82
CA THR A 203 18.85 9.95 -4.20
C THR A 203 17.34 9.69 -4.32
N LYS A 204 16.51 10.73 -4.51
CA LYS A 204 15.09 10.59 -4.84
C LYS A 204 14.86 9.79 -6.14
N ALA A 205 15.66 10.02 -7.18
CA ALA A 205 15.53 9.31 -8.45
C ALA A 205 15.86 7.81 -8.29
N VAL A 206 16.90 7.50 -7.50
CA VAL A 206 17.24 6.13 -7.13
C VAL A 206 16.07 5.46 -6.39
N PHE A 207 15.43 6.18 -5.45
CA PHE A 207 14.27 5.66 -4.74
C PHE A 207 13.10 5.37 -5.68
N SER A 208 12.81 6.24 -6.65
CA SER A 208 11.73 6.05 -7.62
C SER A 208 11.84 4.72 -8.39
N GLU A 209 13.05 4.31 -8.78
CA GLU A 209 13.27 3.02 -9.45
C GLU A 209 13.16 1.81 -8.50
N THR A 210 13.54 2.01 -7.23
CA THR A 210 13.41 0.97 -6.18
C THR A 210 12.01 0.87 -5.59
N LEU A 211 11.17 1.90 -5.77
CA LEU A 211 9.79 1.94 -5.26
C LEU A 211 9.01 0.72 -5.72
N ALA A 212 9.32 0.25 -6.93
CA ALA A 212 8.67 -0.92 -7.48
C ALA A 212 8.84 -2.15 -6.57
N ALA A 213 10.07 -2.33 -6.07
CA ALA A 213 10.43 -3.42 -5.18
C ALA A 213 9.88 -3.20 -3.76
N VAL A 214 9.88 -1.96 -3.26
CA VAL A 214 9.29 -1.66 -1.93
C VAL A 214 7.80 -2.02 -1.89
N ARG A 215 7.03 -1.70 -2.93
CA ARG A 215 5.61 -2.09 -3.03
C ARG A 215 5.42 -3.61 -3.05
N SER A 216 6.34 -4.36 -3.68
CA SER A 216 6.27 -5.82 -3.66
C SER A 216 6.36 -6.41 -2.25
N VAL A 217 7.04 -5.73 -1.31
CA VAL A 217 7.06 -6.14 0.09
C VAL A 217 5.67 -6.06 0.71
N MET A 218 4.92 -4.99 0.41
CA MET A 218 3.53 -4.84 0.86
C MET A 218 2.62 -5.92 0.26
N ASP A 219 2.94 -6.40 -0.94
CA ASP A 219 2.26 -7.51 -1.60
C ASP A 219 2.73 -8.90 -1.11
N GLY A 220 3.57 -8.98 -0.07
CA GLY A 220 4.02 -10.23 0.55
C GLY A 220 5.20 -10.92 -0.14
N PHE A 221 6.00 -10.20 -0.92
CA PHE A 221 7.22 -10.74 -1.55
C PHE A 221 8.47 -10.37 -0.78
N ASN A 222 9.47 -11.25 -0.82
CA ASN A 222 10.79 -10.94 -0.26
C ASN A 222 11.60 -10.12 -1.26
N VAL A 223 12.17 -9.03 -0.77
CA VAL A 223 12.98 -8.10 -1.55
C VAL A 223 14.26 -7.81 -0.78
N CYS A 224 15.37 -7.79 -1.51
CA CYS A 224 16.68 -7.43 -1.01
C CYS A 224 17.28 -6.33 -1.89
N ILE A 225 17.71 -5.24 -1.26
CA ILE A 225 18.43 -4.16 -1.91
C ILE A 225 19.81 -4.09 -1.27
N PHE A 226 20.86 -4.30 -2.05
CA PHE A 226 22.22 -4.24 -1.54
C PHE A 226 23.09 -3.27 -2.35
N PRO A 227 23.71 -2.28 -1.68
CA PRO A 227 24.70 -1.43 -2.31
C PRO A 227 26.03 -2.18 -2.47
N TYR A 228 26.62 -2.13 -3.66
CA TYR A 228 27.89 -2.75 -3.99
C TYR A 228 28.93 -1.72 -4.48
N GLY A 229 30.18 -1.89 -4.07
CA GLY A 229 31.29 -1.05 -4.49
C GLY A 229 32.37 -0.86 -3.42
N GLN A 230 33.49 -0.26 -3.79
CA GLN A 230 34.60 0.03 -2.86
C GLN A 230 34.20 1.03 -1.76
N THR A 231 34.97 1.09 -0.66
CA THR A 231 34.86 2.15 0.35
C THR A 231 34.97 3.54 -0.28
N GLY A 232 34.18 4.51 0.21
CA GLY A 232 34.14 5.88 -0.34
C GLY A 232 33.24 6.08 -1.57
N THR A 233 32.76 5.01 -2.22
CA THR A 233 31.97 5.12 -3.47
C THR A 233 30.51 5.57 -3.29
N GLY A 234 30.04 5.77 -2.05
CA GLY A 234 28.70 6.29 -1.77
C GLY A 234 27.64 5.26 -1.34
N LYS A 235 28.04 4.08 -0.84
CA LYS A 235 27.11 3.02 -0.38
C LYS A 235 26.16 3.52 0.70
N THR A 236 26.72 4.01 1.80
CA THR A 236 25.98 4.60 2.92
C THR A 236 25.17 5.81 2.49
N PHE A 237 25.72 6.67 1.63
CA PHE A 237 24.99 7.82 1.07
C PHE A 237 23.77 7.42 0.22
N THR A 238 23.77 6.25 -0.39
CA THR A 238 22.63 5.74 -1.17
C THR A 238 21.55 5.15 -0.27
N MET A 239 21.94 4.31 0.68
CA MET A 239 20.98 3.61 1.56
C MET A 239 20.46 4.50 2.69
N GLU A 240 21.34 5.21 3.38
CA GLU A 240 21.00 6.04 4.53
C GLU A 240 20.82 7.52 4.13
N GLY A 241 21.73 8.02 3.28
CA GLY A 241 21.75 9.41 2.85
C GLY A 241 22.18 10.38 3.95
N VAL A 242 21.91 11.66 3.74
CA VAL A 242 22.17 12.75 4.69
C VAL A 242 20.84 13.40 5.13
N PRO A 243 20.78 14.16 6.24
CA PRO A 243 19.52 14.76 6.70
C PRO A 243 18.77 15.55 5.63
N GLU A 244 19.50 16.30 4.80
CA GLU A 244 18.98 17.12 3.70
C GLU A 244 18.53 16.27 2.50
N ASN A 245 19.12 15.09 2.32
CA ASN A 245 18.84 14.17 1.22
C ASN A 245 18.84 12.72 1.70
N ARG A 246 17.72 12.34 2.30
CA ARG A 246 17.50 11.00 2.87
C ARG A 246 17.63 9.90 1.81
N GLY A 247 18.24 8.79 2.22
CA GLY A 247 18.49 7.60 1.42
C GLY A 247 17.26 6.70 1.22
N VAL A 248 17.50 5.58 0.56
CA VAL A 248 16.46 4.58 0.24
C VAL A 248 15.77 4.05 1.50
N ASN A 249 16.50 3.78 2.58
CA ASN A 249 15.95 3.21 3.82
C ASN A 249 14.86 4.11 4.44
N TYR A 250 15.17 5.40 4.61
CA TYR A 250 14.23 6.36 5.20
C TYR A 250 13.03 6.65 4.28
N ARG A 251 13.23 6.57 2.96
CA ARG A 251 12.14 6.81 2.00
C ARG A 251 11.20 5.62 1.89
N ALA A 252 11.69 4.41 2.13
CA ALA A 252 10.86 3.19 2.12
C ALA A 252 9.90 3.10 3.30
N LEU A 253 10.19 3.80 4.41
CA LEU A 253 9.37 3.80 5.62
C LEU A 253 8.32 4.93 5.67
N LYS A 254 8.34 5.85 4.70
CA LYS A 254 7.37 6.95 4.61
C LYS A 254 6.20 6.58 3.72
#